data_AF-A0A923BVY8-F1
#
_entry.id   AF-A0A923BVY8-F1
#
_cell.length_a   1.000
_cell.length_b   1.000
_cell.length_c   1.000
_cell.angle_alpha   90.00
_cell.angle_beta   90.00
_cell.angle_gamma   90.00
#
_symmetry.space_group_name_H-M   'P 1'
#
loop_
_entity.id
_entity.type
_entity.pdbx_description
1 polymer ?
#
loop_
_entity_poly.entity_id
_entity_poly.type
_entity_poly.pdbx_seq_one_letter_code
_entity_poly.pdbx_strand_id
1 'polypeptide(L)' 'MSYLKKVLERLEKAPEFLSTGAVAQILEVDAAALNKQRSRGSGPPFEQLPGCRPVYSRDTLIQWVKSGTAHKPQGMGH' A
#
# COMPACT_ATOMS: atom_id res chain seq x y z
N MET A 1 -3.15 20.05 -3.05
CA MET A 1 -2.61 18.85 -3.73
C MET A 1 -3.54 17.68 -3.41
N SER A 2 -4.01 16.92 -4.40
CA SER A 2 -4.86 15.74 -4.14
C SER A 2 -4.06 14.65 -3.42
N TYR A 3 -4.69 13.95 -2.47
CA TYR A 3 -4.07 12.84 -1.70
C TYR A 3 -3.38 11.83 -2.62
N LEU A 4 -4.04 11.45 -3.71
CA LEU A 4 -3.50 10.51 -4.69
C LEU A 4 -2.21 11.02 -5.35
N LYS A 5 -2.13 12.31 -5.67
CA LYS A 5 -0.92 12.92 -6.27
C LYS A 5 0.25 12.87 -5.28
N LYS A 6 0.00 13.20 -4.01
CA LYS A 6 1.00 13.13 -2.93
C LYS A 6 1.51 11.71 -2.70
N VAL A 7 0.61 10.72 -2.70
CA VAL A 7 0.99 9.30 -2.55
C VAL A 7 1.87 8.86 -3.73
N LEU A 8 1.48 9.19 -4.96
CA LEU A 8 2.26 8.85 -6.15
C LEU A 8 3.65 9.49 -6.13
N GLU A 9 3.76 10.79 -5.81
CA GLU A 9 5.07 11.45 -5.71
C GLU A 9 5.98 10.83 -4.64
N ARG A 10 5.41 10.35 -3.53
CA ARG A 10 6.15 9.63 -2.49
C ARG A 10 6.61 8.25 -2.97
N LEU A 11 5.75 7.52 -3.69
CA LEU A 11 6.11 6.23 -4.26
C LEU A 11 7.20 6.37 -5.32
N GLU A 12 7.14 7.36 -6.20
CA GLU A 12 8.14 7.58 -7.26
C GLU A 12 9.54 7.84 -6.70
N LYS A 13 9.64 8.47 -5.52
CA LYS A 13 10.91 8.72 -4.82
C LYS A 13 11.35 7.59 -3.91
N ALA A 14 10.50 6.58 -3.71
CA ALA A 14 10.81 5.46 -2.84
C ALA A 14 11.75 4.45 -3.53
N PRO A 15 12.45 3.60 -2.74
CA PRO A 15 13.18 2.46 -3.26
C PRO A 15 12.26 1.52 -4.05
N GLU A 16 12.85 0.72 -4.94
CA GLU A 16 12.11 -0.27 -5.75
C GLU A 16 11.30 -1.25 -4.89
N PHE A 17 11.85 -1.64 -3.73
CA PHE A 17 11.22 -2.55 -2.79
C PHE A 17 10.98 -1.87 -1.44
N LEU A 18 9.74 -1.96 -0.97
CA LEU A 18 9.29 -1.33 0.27
C LEU A 18 8.87 -2.36 1.30
N SER A 19 9.07 -2.03 2.58
CA SER A 19 8.53 -2.79 3.71
C SER A 19 7.11 -2.33 4.05
N THR A 20 6.35 -3.14 4.80
CA THR A 20 5.01 -2.77 5.30
C THR A 20 5.01 -1.41 6.01
N GLY A 21 6.04 -1.10 6.80
CA GLY A 21 6.13 0.18 7.51
C GLY A 21 6.29 1.36 6.55
N ALA A 22 7.15 1.23 5.54
CA ALA A 22 7.33 2.27 4.52
C ALA A 22 6.05 2.49 3.71
N VAL A 23 5.35 1.41 3.32
CA VAL A 23 4.06 1.50 2.61
C VAL A 23 3.00 2.17 3.48
N ALA A 24 2.89 1.79 4.75
CA ALA A 24 1.96 2.41 5.70
C ALA A 24 2.20 3.92 5.83
N GLN A 25 3.47 4.35 5.95
CA GLN A 25 3.83 5.76 5.99
C GLN A 25 3.49 6.51 4.69
N ILE A 26 3.75 5.90 3.54
CA ILE A 26 3.48 6.52 2.24
C ILE A 26 1.97 6.68 2.00
N LEU A 27 1.19 5.64 2.31
CA LEU A 27 -0.26 5.63 2.22
C LEU A 27 -0.94 6.39 3.36
N GLU A 28 -0.20 6.83 4.38
CA GLU A 28 -0.74 7.52 5.55
C GLU A 28 -1.81 6.68 6.28
N VAL A 29 -1.60 5.37 6.32
CA VAL A 29 -2.46 4.40 7.01
C VAL A 29 -1.71 3.74 8.15
N ASP A 30 -2.44 3.26 9.15
CA ASP A 30 -1.85 2.49 10.22
C ASP A 30 -1.31 1.13 9.73
N ALA A 31 -0.14 0.72 10.22
CA ALA A 31 0.50 -0.53 9.82
C ALA A 31 -0.33 -1.78 10.22
N ALA A 32 -1.07 -1.73 11.32
CA ALA A 32 -1.98 -2.79 11.71
C ALA A 32 -3.22 -2.82 10.79
N ALA A 33 -3.73 -1.66 10.35
CA ALA A 33 -4.77 -1.57 9.34
C ALA A 33 -4.33 -2.19 8.01
N LEU A 34 -3.10 -1.89 7.56
CA LEU A 34 -2.51 -2.47 6.35
C LEU A 34 -2.33 -4.00 6.46
N ASN A 35 -1.88 -4.49 7.62
CA ASN A 35 -1.80 -5.92 7.90
C ASN A 35 -3.18 -6.59 7.87
N LYS A 36 -4.20 -5.95 8.44
CA LYS A 36 -5.58 -6.45 8.42
C LYS A 36 -6.16 -6.49 7.00
N GLN A 37 -5.89 -5.48 6.18
CA GLN A 37 -6.27 -5.48 4.76
C GLN A 37 -5.59 -6.62 4.00
N ARG A 38 -4.31 -6.86 4.28
CA ARG A 38 -3.54 -7.97 3.71
C ARG A 38 -4.16 -9.34 4.05
N SER A 39 -4.46 -9.59 5.32
CA SER A 39 -5.12 -10.84 5.75
C SER A 39 -6.51 -11.03 5.14
N ARG A 40 -7.18 -9.94 4.72
CA ARG A 40 -8.49 -9.95 4.08
C ARG A 40 -8.42 -9.96 2.54
N GLY A 41 -7.23 -9.97 1.94
CA GLY A 41 -7.05 -9.90 0.48
C GLY A 41 -7.48 -8.57 -0.16
N SER A 42 -7.65 -7.50 0.62
CA SER A 42 -8.09 -6.17 0.13
C SER A 42 -6.99 -5.10 0.19
N GLY A 43 -5.77 -5.49 0.56
CA GLY A 43 -4.61 -4.60 0.64
C GLY A 43 -3.80 -4.51 -0.66
N PRO A 44 -2.73 -3.72 -0.67
CA PRO A 44 -1.82 -3.69 -1.79
C PRO A 44 -1.14 -5.05 -2.00
N PRO A 45 -0.87 -5.42 -3.26
CA PRO A 45 -0.16 -6.63 -3.61
C PRO A 45 1.24 -6.62 -2.99
N PHE A 46 1.65 -7.78 -2.48
CA PHE A 46 2.93 -7.98 -1.83
C PHE A 46 3.52 -9.31 -2.26
N GLU A 47 4.84 -9.39 -2.22
CA GLU A 47 5.58 -10.64 -2.35
C GLU A 47 6.09 -11.05 -0.97
N GLN A 48 6.04 -12.35 -0.69
CA GLN A 48 6.57 -12.91 0.55
C GLN A 48 7.57 -14.00 0.21
N LEU A 49 8.85 -13.70 0.46
CA LEU A 49 9.90 -14.71 0.37
C LEU A 49 9.76 -15.69 1.57
N PRO A 50 10.10 -16.98 1.41
CA PRO A 50 9.99 -17.97 2.47
C PRO A 50 10.73 -17.52 3.74
N GLY A 51 10.01 -17.47 4.87
CA GLY A 51 10.57 -17.04 6.16
C GLY A 51 10.80 -15.52 6.31
N CYS A 52 10.43 -14.71 5.32
CA CYS A 52 10.70 -13.27 5.33
C CYS A 52 9.45 -12.41 5.55
N ARG A 53 9.73 -11.13 5.83
CA ARG A 53 8.73 -10.06 5.90
C ARG A 53 8.18 -9.79 4.50
N PRO A 54 6.90 -9.39 4.38
CA PRO A 54 6.31 -8.98 3.11
C PRO A 54 7.06 -7.78 2.52
N VAL A 55 7.28 -7.84 1.21
CA VAL A 55 7.93 -6.82 0.40
C VAL A 55 6.94 -6.33 -0.64
N TYR A 56 6.94 -5.03 -0.92
CA TYR A 56 6.06 -4.40 -1.88
C TYR A 56 6.88 -3.76 -2.98
N SER A 57 6.63 -4.15 -4.23
CA SER A 57 7.23 -3.46 -5.37
C SER A 57 6.60 -2.09 -5.55
N ARG A 58 7.44 -1.08 -5.74
CA ARG A 58 7.06 0.31 -6.02
C ARG A 58 6.13 0.38 -7.23
N ASP A 59 6.49 -0.27 -8.33
CA ASP A 59 5.72 -0.23 -9.57
C ASP A 59 4.34 -0.85 -9.37
N THR A 60 4.26 -1.98 -8.68
CA THR A 60 2.98 -2.63 -8.38
C THR A 60 2.11 -1.76 -7.46
N LEU A 61 2.71 -1.09 -6.47
CA LEU A 61 1.99 -0.13 -5.62
C LEU A 61 1.48 1.07 -6.41
N ILE A 62 2.29 1.63 -7.33
CA ILE A 62 1.87 2.73 -8.19
C ILE A 62 0.66 2.33 -9.03
N GLN A 63 0.69 1.14 -9.65
CA GLN A 63 -0.45 0.63 -10.42
C GLN A 63 -1.69 0.43 -9.54
N TRP A 64 -1.53 -0.12 -8.35
CA TRP A 64 -2.62 -0.34 -7.39
C TRP A 64 -3.23 0.97 -6.86
N VAL A 65 -2.42 2.02 -6.65
CA VAL A 65 -2.92 3.36 -6.30
C VAL A 65 -3.66 3.97 -7.49
N LYS A 66 -3.11 3.85 -8.71
CA LYS A 66 -3.73 4.35 -9.95
C LYS A 66 -5.05 3.66 -10.28
N SER A 67 -5.22 2.37 -9.94
CA SER A 67 -6.47 1.64 -10.14
C SER A 67 -7.59 2.06 -9.18
N GLY A 68 -7.35 3.02 -8.28
CA GLY A 68 -8.34 3.52 -7.31
C GLY A 68 -8.59 2.55 -6.15
N THR A 69 -7.86 1.44 -6.07
CA THR A 69 -8.04 0.42 -5.03
C THR A 69 -7.50 0.88 -3.67
N ALA A 70 -6.59 1.87 -3.67
CA ALA A 70 -6.16 2.59 -2.48
C ALA A 70 -7.28 3.40 -1.80
N HIS A 71 -8.40 3.67 -2.51
CA HIS A 71 -9.43 4.61 -2.09
C HIS A 71 -10.73 3.95 -1.62
N LYS A 72 -10.66 2.76 -1.01
CA LYS A 72 -11.78 2.23 -0.23
C LYS A 72 -11.50 2.40 1.26
N PRO A 73 -11.79 3.57 1.86
CA PRO A 73 -11.97 3.61 3.31
C PRO A 73 -13.04 2.57 3.67
N GLN A 74 -12.68 1.58 4.50
CA GLN A 74 -13.65 0.66 5.09
C GLN A 74 -14.61 1.50 5.95
N GLY A 75 -15.71 1.93 5.35
CA GLY A 75 -16.70 2.81 5.99
C GLY A 75 -17.94 3.16 5.16
N MET A 76 -18.18 2.52 4.01
CA MET A 76 -19.49 2.55 3.34
C MET A 76 -19.88 1.13 2.96
N GLY A 77 -20.73 0.53 3.78
CA GLY A 77 -21.22 -0.83 3.59
C GLY A 77 -21.81 -1.38 4.87
N HIS A 78 -22.86 -0.74 5.38
CA HIS A 78 -24.18 -1.30 5.71
C HIS A 78 -24.98 -0.25 6.49
#